data_AF-A0A089L1N1-F1
#
_entry.id   AF-A0A089L1N1-F1
#
_cell.length_a   1.000
_cell.length_b   1.000
_cell.length_c   1.000
_cell.angle_alpha   90.00
_cell.angle_beta   90.00
_cell.angle_gamma   90.00
#
_symmetry.space_group_name_H-M   'P 1'
#
loop_
_entity.id
_entity.type
_entity.pdbx_description
1 polymer ?
#
loop_
_entity_poly.entity_id
_entity_poly.type
_entity_poly.pdbx_seq_one_letter_code
_entity_poly.pdbx_strand_id
1 'polypeptide(L)'
;MDNIEDKYNAALAHIEELKLEISRLRGVLGALEQENPGITVVESAAHQYSTVEDKLALYKSYFRGRDDVYPIRWSNKQGKSGYSSACANEWTCVCEKPRVKCSVCKHQNFLPLTSEVLSAHLDARQDRTIGIHPMLQDETCWFLALDFDKHDWIRPRGRGILHL
;
A
#
# COMPACT_ATOMS: atom_id res chain seq x y z
N MET A 1 -40.95 -7.91 38.33
CA MET A 1 -39.69 -7.14 38.28
C MET A 1 -38.62 -8.13 37.89
N ASP A 2 -38.29 -8.20 36.59
CA ASP A 2 -37.16 -9.02 36.15
C ASP A 2 -35.92 -8.59 36.91
N ASN A 3 -35.29 -9.55 37.57
CA ASN A 3 -34.27 -9.29 38.57
C ASN A 3 -33.03 -8.70 37.88
N ILE A 4 -32.73 -7.43 38.15
CA ILE A 4 -31.53 -6.74 37.68
C ILE A 4 -30.27 -7.53 38.03
N GLU A 5 -30.31 -8.24 39.15
CA GLU A 5 -29.23 -9.09 39.63
C GLU A 5 -28.99 -10.30 38.70
N ASP A 6 -30.05 -10.90 38.15
CA ASP A 6 -29.91 -12.01 37.20
C ASP A 6 -29.28 -11.55 35.89
N LYS A 7 -29.65 -10.35 35.41
CA LYS A 7 -29.04 -9.74 34.22
C LYS A 7 -27.57 -9.38 34.45
N TYR A 8 -27.24 -8.88 35.64
CA TYR A 8 -25.86 -8.56 36.04
C TYR A 8 -24.99 -9.82 36.10
N ASN A 9 -25.50 -10.89 36.72
CA ASN A 9 -24.81 -12.17 36.82
C ASN A 9 -24.63 -12.84 35.45
N ALA A 10 -25.64 -12.77 34.57
CA ALA A 10 -25.52 -13.25 33.20
C ALA A 10 -24.46 -12.47 32.40
N ALA A 11 -24.38 -11.15 32.58
CA ALA A 11 -23.36 -10.32 31.94
C ALA A 11 -21.95 -10.66 32.44
N LEU A 12 -21.78 -10.91 33.74
CA LEU A 12 -20.49 -11.35 34.31
C LEU A 12 -20.05 -12.71 33.75
N ALA A 13 -20.98 -13.68 33.65
CA ALA A 13 -20.68 -14.98 33.09
C ALA A 13 -20.24 -14.88 31.62
N HIS A 14 -20.91 -14.04 30.83
CA HIS A 14 -20.54 -13.82 29.44
C HIS A 14 -19.18 -13.12 29.28
N ILE A 15 -18.83 -12.20 30.19
CA ILE A 15 -17.50 -11.57 30.21
C ILE A 15 -16.40 -12.60 30.45
N GLU A 16 -16.60 -13.55 31.38
CA GLU A 16 -15.62 -14.61 31.62
C GLU A 16 -15.48 -15.56 30.43
N GLU A 17 -16.60 -15.93 29.79
CA GLU A 17 -16.59 -16.74 28.57
C GLU A 17 -15.80 -16.04 27.44
N LEU A 18 -16.08 -14.75 27.20
CA LEU A 18 -15.37 -13.98 26.18
C LEU A 18 -13.87 -13.86 26.48
N LYS A 19 -13.46 -13.71 27.74
CA LYS A 19 -12.05 -13.69 28.13
C LYS A 19 -11.36 -15.03 27.84
N LEU A 20 -12.04 -16.15 28.14
CA LEU A 20 -11.54 -17.48 27.84
C LEU A 20 -11.37 -17.68 26.33
N GLU A 21 -12.34 -17.25 25.54
CA GLU A 21 -12.28 -17.36 24.08
C GLU A 21 -11.17 -16.48 23.49
N ILE A 22 -10.97 -15.26 24.00
CA ILE A 22 -9.83 -14.40 23.62
C ILE A 22 -8.49 -15.08 23.95
N SER A 23 -8.37 -15.71 25.12
CA SER A 23 -7.16 -16.43 25.51
C SER A 23 -6.88 -17.61 24.56
N ARG A 24 -7.93 -18.38 24.21
CA ARG A 24 -7.85 -19.50 23.28
C ARG A 24 -7.43 -19.04 21.88
N LEU A 25 -8.09 -18.02 21.34
CA LEU A 25 -7.82 -17.49 20.01
C LEU A 25 -6.39 -16.94 19.89
N ARG A 26 -5.91 -16.24 20.92
CA ARG A 26 -4.52 -15.75 20.99
C ARG A 26 -3.50 -16.90 21.01
N GLY A 27 -3.80 -17.98 21.73
CA GLY A 27 -2.95 -19.18 21.73
C GLY A 27 -2.87 -19.86 20.35
N VAL A 28 -4.01 -19.99 19.67
CA VAL A 28 -4.06 -20.52 18.29
C VAL A 28 -3.28 -19.63 17.33
N LEU A 29 -3.43 -18.31 17.43
CA LEU A 29 -2.72 -17.36 16.58
C LEU A 29 -1.19 -17.48 16.76
N GLY A 30 -0.70 -17.53 18.00
CA GLY A 30 0.73 -17.68 18.28
C GLY A 30 1.32 -19.01 17.77
N ALA A 31 0.52 -20.08 17.72
CA ALA A 31 0.95 -21.35 17.11
C ALA A 31 1.04 -21.27 15.58
N LEU A 32 0.11 -20.58 14.93
CA LEU A 32 0.10 -20.37 13.47
C LEU A 32 1.22 -19.44 13.00
N GLU A 33 1.62 -18.47 13.82
CA GLU A 33 2.73 -17.56 13.52
C GLU A 33 4.10 -18.28 13.47
N GLN A 34 4.29 -19.37 14.23
CA GLN A 34 5.55 -20.12 14.25
C GLN A 34 5.78 -20.99 13.01
N GLU A 35 4.72 -21.39 12.30
CA GLU A 35 4.83 -22.25 11.10
C GLU A 35 5.00 -21.45 9.79
N ASN A 36 4.89 -20.12 9.82
CA ASN A 36 4.95 -19.29 8.62
C ASN A 36 5.84 -18.04 8.79
N PRO A 37 7.18 -18.20 8.91
CA PRO A 37 8.10 -17.10 9.17
C PRO A 37 8.20 -16.07 8.02
N GLY A 38 7.57 -16.34 6.86
CA GLY A 38 7.58 -15.46 5.68
C GLY A 38 6.39 -14.49 5.57
N ILE A 39 5.36 -14.64 6.40
CA ILE A 39 4.21 -13.73 6.42
C ILE A 39 4.12 -13.12 7.82
N THR A 40 4.89 -12.06 8.05
CA THR A 40 4.57 -11.12 9.13
C THR A 40 3.23 -10.48 8.75
N VAL A 41 2.13 -11.04 9.26
CA VAL A 41 0.86 -10.32 9.32
C VAL A 41 1.14 -9.12 10.21
N VAL A 42 1.45 -7.99 9.59
CA VAL A 42 1.51 -6.72 10.32
C VAL A 42 0.08 -6.53 10.81
N GLU A 43 -0.14 -6.79 12.09
CA GLU A 43 -1.42 -6.58 12.76
C GLU A 43 -1.68 -5.08 12.76
N SER A 44 -2.13 -4.55 11.62
CA SER A 44 -2.36 -3.14 11.46
C SER A 44 -3.70 -2.83 12.12
N ALA A 45 -3.64 -2.49 13.39
CA ALA A 45 -4.77 -1.95 14.15
C ALA A 45 -5.21 -0.55 13.66
N ALA A 46 -4.95 -0.19 12.40
CA ALA A 46 -5.42 1.05 11.84
C ALA A 46 -6.92 0.96 11.60
N HIS A 47 -7.68 1.73 12.37
CA HIS A 47 -9.12 1.88 12.29
C HIS A 47 -9.48 3.34 12.04
N GLN A 48 -10.77 3.66 11.95
CA GLN A 48 -11.22 5.02 11.62
C GLN A 48 -10.68 6.11 12.56
N TYR A 49 -10.44 5.78 13.84
CA TYR A 49 -9.90 6.70 14.85
C TYR A 49 -8.37 6.71 14.98
N SER A 50 -7.64 5.94 14.16
CA SER A 50 -6.18 5.93 14.22
C SER A 50 -5.62 7.25 13.71
N THR A 51 -4.40 7.56 14.16
CA THR A 51 -3.69 8.78 13.75
C THR A 51 -3.46 8.80 12.24
N VAL A 52 -3.15 9.97 11.69
CA VAL A 52 -2.81 10.08 10.27
C VAL A 52 -1.54 9.29 9.99
N GLU A 53 -0.57 9.35 10.90
CA GLU A 53 0.71 8.67 10.85
C GLU A 53 0.54 7.15 10.77
N ASP A 54 -0.33 6.56 11.60
CA ASP A 54 -0.62 5.12 11.58
C ASP A 54 -1.26 4.68 10.26
N LYS A 55 -2.19 5.49 9.73
CA LYS A 55 -2.85 5.22 8.45
C LYS A 55 -1.86 5.33 7.29
N LEU A 56 -0.96 6.30 7.33
CA LEU A 56 0.10 6.45 6.33
C LEU A 56 1.12 5.31 6.40
N ALA A 57 1.52 4.90 7.62
CA ALA A 57 2.40 3.76 7.82
C ALA A 57 1.77 2.47 7.27
N LEU A 58 0.46 2.28 7.49
CA LEU A 58 -0.27 1.17 6.91
C LEU A 58 -0.30 1.24 5.38
N TYR A 59 -0.63 2.40 4.81
CA TYR A 59 -0.64 2.55 3.36
C TYR A 59 0.72 2.21 2.75
N LYS A 60 1.82 2.72 3.32
CA LYS A 60 3.18 2.42 2.88
C LYS A 60 3.53 0.94 3.01
N SER A 61 2.98 0.22 3.99
CA SER A 61 3.29 -1.19 4.19
C SER A 61 2.69 -2.09 3.09
N TYR A 62 1.54 -1.72 2.53
CA TYR A 62 0.91 -2.42 1.40
C TYR A 62 1.42 -1.97 0.04
N PHE A 63 1.64 -0.67 -0.12
CA PHE A 63 1.94 -0.05 -1.40
C PHE A 63 3.42 0.35 -1.48
N ARG A 64 4.30 -0.64 -1.38
CA ARG A 64 5.76 -0.46 -1.36
C ARG A 64 6.33 -0.30 -2.77
N GLY A 65 7.31 0.58 -2.91
CA GLY A 65 8.06 0.79 -4.14
C GLY A 65 9.29 1.63 -3.85
N ARG A 66 9.66 2.49 -4.80
CA ARG A 66 10.71 3.48 -4.58
C ARG A 66 10.22 4.66 -3.72
N ASP A 67 11.02 5.01 -2.72
CA ASP A 67 10.78 6.16 -1.84
C ASP A 67 11.54 7.42 -2.29
N ASP A 68 12.53 7.29 -3.17
CA ASP A 68 13.34 8.41 -3.69
C ASP A 68 12.67 9.15 -4.86
N VAL A 69 11.61 8.58 -5.44
CA VAL A 69 10.87 9.16 -6.56
C VAL A 69 9.45 8.62 -6.62
N TYR A 70 8.49 9.48 -6.96
CA TYR A 70 7.11 9.07 -7.23
C TYR A 70 6.60 9.71 -8.54
N PRO A 71 5.75 9.01 -9.31
CA PRO A 71 5.07 9.60 -10.45
C PRO A 71 3.85 10.43 -10.01
N ILE A 72 3.64 11.59 -10.64
CA ILE A 72 2.45 12.43 -10.50
C ILE A 72 1.56 12.24 -11.72
N ARG A 73 0.25 12.10 -11.49
CA ARG A 73 -0.76 12.10 -12.55
C ARG A 73 -0.92 13.49 -13.12
N TRP A 74 -0.92 13.62 -14.44
CA TRP A 74 -1.28 14.84 -15.13
C TRP A 74 -2.42 14.58 -16.09
N SER A 75 -3.17 15.64 -16.39
CA SER A 75 -4.18 15.66 -17.46
C SER A 75 -4.01 16.95 -18.26
N ASN A 76 -4.44 16.94 -19.51
CA ASN A 76 -4.47 18.13 -20.35
C ASN A 76 -5.90 18.48 -20.79
N LYS A 77 -6.08 19.68 -21.34
CA LYS A 77 -7.39 20.16 -21.83
C LYS A 77 -7.94 19.33 -23.00
N GLN A 78 -7.11 18.51 -23.65
CA GLN A 78 -7.50 17.61 -24.75
C GLN A 78 -7.95 16.23 -24.25
N GLY A 79 -8.10 16.05 -22.93
CA GLY A 79 -8.54 14.79 -22.33
C GLY A 79 -7.46 13.71 -22.22
N LYS A 80 -6.21 13.99 -22.63
CA LYS A 80 -5.10 13.06 -22.40
C LYS A 80 -4.67 13.13 -20.94
N SER A 81 -4.35 11.99 -20.38
CA SER A 81 -3.77 11.90 -19.04
C SER A 81 -2.63 10.89 -19.03
N GLY A 82 -1.79 10.97 -18.01
CA GLY A 82 -0.66 10.07 -17.83
C GLY A 82 0.04 10.33 -16.52
N TYR A 83 1.18 9.68 -16.36
CA TYR A 83 2.04 9.81 -15.19
C TYR A 83 3.44 10.26 -15.60
N SER A 84 4.08 11.07 -14.77
CA SER A 84 5.49 11.42 -14.92
C SER A 84 6.17 11.58 -13.57
N SER A 85 7.42 11.14 -13.45
CA SER A 85 8.20 11.30 -12.21
C SER A 85 8.28 12.75 -11.77
N ALA A 86 7.92 12.99 -10.50
CA ALA A 86 8.01 14.29 -9.85
C ALA A 86 9.46 14.77 -9.83
N CYS A 87 9.71 15.98 -10.34
CA CYS A 87 11.05 16.52 -10.47
C CYS A 87 11.05 17.99 -10.05
N ALA A 88 11.93 18.37 -9.12
CA ALA A 88 12.08 19.75 -8.69
C ALA A 88 12.54 20.69 -9.81
N ASN A 89 13.25 20.15 -10.81
CA ASN A 89 13.69 20.92 -11.97
C ASN A 89 12.64 20.99 -13.08
N GLU A 90 11.47 20.33 -12.94
CA GLU A 90 10.47 20.32 -14.00
C GLU A 90 10.08 21.74 -14.44
N TRP A 91 10.06 21.98 -15.75
CA TRP A 91 9.76 23.29 -16.36
C TRP A 91 10.73 24.44 -16.03
N THR A 92 11.85 24.15 -15.37
CA THR A 92 12.95 25.12 -15.19
C THR A 92 13.84 25.19 -16.45
N CYS A 93 14.75 26.17 -16.51
CA CYS A 93 15.65 26.36 -17.65
C CYS A 93 16.63 25.21 -17.90
N VAL A 94 16.93 24.38 -16.88
CA VAL A 94 17.82 23.21 -17.00
C VAL A 94 17.07 21.95 -17.42
N CYS A 95 15.74 21.94 -17.35
CA CYS A 95 14.95 20.79 -17.74
C CYS A 95 14.73 20.77 -19.25
N GLU A 96 14.93 19.61 -19.85
CA GLU A 96 14.78 19.42 -21.29
C GLU A 96 13.32 19.11 -21.72
N LYS A 97 12.34 19.26 -20.82
CA LYS A 97 10.92 19.16 -21.20
C LYS A 97 10.55 20.30 -22.16
N PRO A 98 9.71 20.06 -23.18
CA PRO A 98 8.98 18.81 -23.44
C PRO A 98 9.73 17.79 -24.31
N ARG A 99 10.98 18.07 -24.73
CA ARG A 99 11.73 17.20 -25.66
C ARG A 99 12.10 15.86 -25.02
N VAL A 100 12.43 15.87 -23.72
CA VAL A 100 12.88 14.70 -22.97
C VAL A 100 12.02 14.53 -21.71
N LYS A 101 11.67 13.28 -21.37
CA LYS A 101 10.96 12.96 -20.12
C LYS A 101 11.91 13.08 -18.92
N CYS A 102 11.40 13.53 -17.77
CA CYS A 102 12.21 13.63 -16.55
C CYS A 102 12.86 12.30 -16.15
N SER A 103 12.26 11.15 -16.49
CA SER A 103 12.81 9.81 -16.20
C SER A 103 14.12 9.48 -16.90
N VAL A 104 14.51 10.24 -17.94
CA VAL A 104 15.74 10.04 -18.72
C VAL A 104 16.52 11.35 -18.93
N CYS A 105 16.11 12.42 -18.22
CA CYS A 105 16.75 13.72 -18.30
C CYS A 105 18.06 13.74 -17.49
N LYS A 106 19.14 14.32 -18.05
CA LYS A 106 20.43 14.42 -17.34
C LYS A 106 20.38 15.38 -16.13
N HIS A 107 19.45 16.32 -16.15
CA HIS A 107 19.22 17.30 -15.07
C HIS A 107 18.05 16.89 -14.16
N GLN A 108 17.78 15.58 -14.02
CA GLN A 108 16.76 15.08 -13.11
C GLN A 108 17.10 15.44 -11.65
N ASN A 109 16.08 15.88 -10.91
CA ASN A 109 16.15 16.15 -9.48
C ASN A 109 14.84 15.63 -8.87
N PHE A 110 14.76 14.30 -8.69
CA PHE A 110 13.52 13.66 -8.28
C PHE A 110 13.14 14.01 -6.85
N LEU A 111 11.83 14.16 -6.63
CA LEU A 111 11.30 14.43 -5.30
C LEU A 111 10.98 13.12 -4.58
N PRO A 112 11.39 12.97 -3.30
CA PRO A 112 11.10 11.77 -2.52
C PRO A 112 9.61 11.67 -2.17
N LEU A 113 9.14 10.44 -1.96
CA LEU A 113 7.79 10.13 -1.52
C LEU A 113 7.65 10.36 -0.02
N THR A 114 7.31 11.59 0.37
CA THR A 114 7.16 11.96 1.79
C THR A 114 5.76 11.66 2.33
N SER A 115 5.61 11.71 3.66
CA SER A 115 4.30 11.55 4.32
C SER A 115 3.32 12.65 3.93
N GLU A 116 3.80 13.87 3.67
CA GLU A 116 2.97 14.99 3.18
C GLU A 116 2.46 14.73 1.76
N VAL A 117 3.30 14.16 0.89
CA VAL A 117 2.92 13.77 -0.47
C VAL A 117 1.82 12.71 -0.44
N LEU A 118 1.96 11.70 0.42
CA LEU A 118 0.96 10.64 0.59
C LEU A 118 -0.33 11.14 1.23
N SER A 119 -0.23 11.98 2.26
CA SER A 119 -1.39 12.59 2.91
C SER A 119 -2.20 13.39 1.89
N ALA A 120 -1.52 14.20 1.06
CA ALA A 120 -2.15 14.93 -0.04
C ALA A 120 -2.77 14.01 -1.10
N HIS A 121 -2.18 12.84 -1.36
CA HIS A 121 -2.75 11.85 -2.29
C HIS A 121 -4.04 11.21 -1.76
N LEU A 122 -4.11 10.97 -0.45
CA LEU A 122 -5.24 10.31 0.20
C LEU A 122 -6.35 11.28 0.62
N ASP A 123 -6.08 12.58 0.64
CA ASP A 123 -7.09 13.61 0.90
C ASP A 123 -7.95 13.85 -0.35
N ALA A 124 -9.19 13.36 -0.34
CA ALA A 124 -10.15 13.53 -1.43
C ALA A 124 -10.49 15.00 -1.77
N ARG A 125 -10.13 15.96 -0.91
CA ARG A 125 -10.29 17.40 -1.19
C ARG A 125 -9.17 17.96 -2.06
N GLN A 126 -8.06 17.25 -2.20
CA GLN A 126 -6.92 17.67 -3.00
C GLN A 126 -6.94 16.98 -4.36
N ASP A 127 -6.74 17.74 -5.44
CA ASP A 127 -6.54 17.17 -6.78
C ASP A 127 -5.09 16.70 -6.94
N ARG A 128 -4.72 15.66 -6.18
CA ARG A 128 -3.38 15.08 -6.22
C ARG A 128 -3.46 13.57 -6.33
N THR A 129 -3.19 13.05 -7.52
CA THR A 129 -3.00 11.61 -7.71
C THR A 129 -1.53 11.33 -7.98
N ILE A 130 -0.94 10.46 -7.18
CA ILE A 130 0.40 9.92 -7.42
C ILE A 130 0.29 8.43 -7.76
N GLY A 131 1.35 7.89 -8.36
CA GLY A 131 1.52 6.45 -8.47
C GLY A 131 2.75 5.99 -7.70
N ILE A 132 3.17 4.77 -7.98
CA ILE A 132 4.34 4.13 -7.37
C ILE A 132 5.25 3.66 -8.49
N HIS A 133 6.57 3.80 -8.30
CA HIS A 133 7.56 3.11 -9.13
C HIS A 133 7.78 1.71 -8.54
N PRO A 134 7.29 0.64 -9.20
CA PRO A 134 7.30 -0.71 -8.63
C PRO A 134 8.69 -1.37 -8.68
N MET A 135 9.52 -0.97 -9.63
CA MET A 135 10.90 -1.45 -9.77
C MET A 135 11.84 -0.61 -8.91
N LEU A 136 12.59 -1.27 -8.04
CA LEU A 136 13.63 -0.67 -7.21
C LEU A 136 14.91 -0.43 -8.02
N GLN A 137 15.89 0.23 -7.40
CA GLN A 137 17.16 0.57 -8.06
C GLN A 137 18.05 -0.65 -8.32
N ASP A 138 17.88 -1.72 -7.54
CA ASP A 138 18.59 -2.99 -7.67
C ASP A 138 17.85 -3.98 -8.59
N GLU A 139 16.92 -3.47 -9.41
CA GLU A 139 16.10 -4.24 -10.36
C GLU A 139 15.14 -5.25 -9.71
N THR A 140 14.98 -5.21 -8.39
CA THR A 140 13.96 -6.00 -7.68
C THR A 140 12.62 -5.26 -7.63
N CYS A 141 11.54 -5.95 -7.25
CA CYS A 141 10.23 -5.32 -7.07
C CYS A 141 9.44 -5.97 -5.92
N TRP A 142 8.50 -5.21 -5.36
CA TRP A 142 7.57 -5.71 -4.33
C TRP A 142 6.30 -6.32 -4.91
N PHE A 143 6.02 -6.07 -6.19
CA PHE A 143 4.76 -6.43 -6.84
C PHE A 143 4.93 -7.66 -7.71
N LEU A 144 4.07 -8.65 -7.51
CA LEU A 144 3.84 -9.72 -8.47
C LEU A 144 2.69 -9.31 -9.40
N ALA A 145 2.99 -9.10 -10.68
CA ALA A 145 1.98 -8.85 -11.69
C ALA A 145 1.73 -10.13 -12.51
N LEU A 146 0.47 -10.55 -12.58
CA LEU A 146 0.02 -11.70 -13.37
C LEU A 146 -1.05 -11.21 -14.33
N ASP A 147 -0.87 -11.51 -15.62
CA ASP A 147 -1.81 -11.17 -16.67
C ASP A 147 -2.61 -12.42 -17.07
N PHE A 148 -3.93 -12.34 -16.94
CA PHE A 148 -4.87 -13.45 -17.21
C PHE A 148 -5.84 -13.11 -18.35
N ASP A 149 -5.37 -12.38 -19.35
CA ASP A 149 -6.21 -11.85 -20.44
C ASP A 149 -6.51 -12.85 -21.57
N LYS A 150 -5.83 -14.00 -21.62
CA LYS A 150 -5.94 -14.96 -22.73
C LYS A 150 -6.57 -16.27 -22.32
N HIS A 151 -7.48 -16.77 -23.15
CA HIS A 151 -8.28 -17.99 -22.98
C HIS A 151 -7.49 -19.27 -22.67
N ASP A 152 -6.16 -19.24 -22.80
CA ASP A 152 -5.24 -20.38 -22.68
C ASP A 152 -4.33 -20.31 -21.44
N TRP A 153 -4.55 -19.36 -20.52
CA TRP A 153 -3.68 -19.18 -19.34
C TRP A 153 -3.61 -20.41 -18.42
N ILE A 154 -4.61 -21.30 -18.46
CA ILE A 154 -4.70 -22.54 -17.67
C ILE A 154 -3.97 -23.72 -18.33
N ARG A 155 -3.67 -23.66 -19.64
CA ARG A 155 -2.98 -24.76 -20.32
C ARG A 155 -1.49 -24.72 -20.00
N PRO A 156 -0.89 -25.79 -19.45
CA PRO A 156 0.54 -25.84 -19.20
C PRO A 156 1.28 -25.85 -20.55
N ARG A 157 1.74 -24.69 -21.00
CA ARG A 157 2.72 -24.63 -22.09
C ARG A 157 4.09 -24.92 -21.48
N GLY A 158 4.70 -26.01 -21.92
CA GLY A 158 6.05 -26.39 -21.50
C GLY A 158 7.01 -25.20 -21.59
N ARG A 159 7.69 -24.93 -20.47
CA ARG A 159 8.78 -23.97 -20.31
C ARG A 159 8.42 -22.50 -20.57
N GLY A 160 7.57 -21.93 -19.72
CA GLY A 160 7.66 -20.51 -19.36
C GLY A 160 8.19 -20.42 -17.94
N ILE A 161 9.51 -20.52 -17.76
CA ILE A 161 10.15 -20.26 -16.46
C ILE A 161 9.88 -18.79 -16.14
N LEU A 162 9.10 -18.52 -15.10
CA LEU A 162 9.09 -17.23 -14.41
C LEU A 162 10.46 -17.07 -13.77
N HIS A 163 11.37 -16.39 -14.46
CA HIS A 163 12.53 -15.81 -13.79
C HIS A 163 12.06 -14.51 -13.13
N LEU A 164 11.94 -14.57 -11.81
CA LEU A 164 12.23 -13.43 -10.94
C LEU A 164 13.73 -13.17 -10.96
#